data_AF-A0A6G7PW28-F1
#
_entry.id   AF-A0A6G7PW28-F1
#
_cell.length_a   1.000
_cell.length_b   1.000
_cell.length_c   1.000
_cell.angle_alpha   90.00
_cell.angle_beta   90.00
_cell.angle_gamma   90.00
#
_symmetry.space_group_name_H-M   'P 1'
#
loop_
_entity.id
_entity.type
_entity.pdbx_description
1 polymer ?
#
loop_
_entity_poly.entity_id
_entity_poly.type
_entity_poly.pdbx_seq_one_letter_code
_entity_poly.pdbx_strand_id
1 'polypeptide(L)'
;MNRPLQIINNFLHDLATGLWAGALINLFLLSTKRSIADTKRLMFLVIIFSLVLVAITGILRLRDYRGQKSLAFKTKLLWLKHLLLAFVFLAGSLWGYVIAFGE
;
A
#
# COMPACT_ATOMS: atom_id res chain seq x y z
N MET A 1 17.31 18.83 3.97
CA MET A 1 16.46 18.32 2.86
C MET A 1 15.26 19.25 2.69
N ASN A 2 15.09 19.86 1.51
CA ASN A 2 14.04 20.86 1.25
C ASN A 2 12.65 20.24 1.44
N ARG A 3 11.74 20.91 2.17
CA ARG A 3 10.37 20.42 2.46
C ARG A 3 9.62 19.92 1.22
N PRO A 4 9.67 20.58 0.04
CA PRO A 4 9.00 20.09 -1.17
C PRO A 4 9.51 18.72 -1.63
N LEU A 5 10.82 18.48 -1.58
CA LEU A 5 11.42 17.20 -1.97
C LEU A 5 10.98 16.06 -1.04
N GLN A 6 10.79 16.34 0.26
CA GLN A 6 10.28 15.35 1.20
C GLN A 6 8.83 14.95 0.87
N ILE A 7 8.01 15.92 0.50
CA ILE A 7 6.60 15.68 0.12
C ILE A 7 6.55 14.84 -1.15
N ILE A 8 7.34 15.20 -2.17
CA ILE A 8 7.42 14.45 -3.43
C ILE A 8 7.91 13.02 -3.17
N ASN A 9 8.97 12.84 -2.39
CA ASN A 9 9.49 11.52 -2.07
C ASN A 9 8.44 10.65 -1.36
N ASN A 10 7.73 11.21 -0.38
CA ASN A 10 6.67 10.49 0.32
C ASN A 10 5.52 10.13 -0.62
N PHE A 11 5.15 11.04 -1.53
CA PHE A 11 4.11 10.78 -2.54
C PHE A 11 4.53 9.66 -3.49
N LEU A 12 5.74 9.71 -4.05
CA LEU A 12 6.26 8.68 -4.95
C LEU A 12 6.35 7.32 -4.26
N HIS A 13 6.80 7.29 -3.00
CA HIS A 13 6.84 6.07 -2.20
C HIS A 13 5.44 5.48 -1.99
N ASP A 14 4.47 6.29 -1.60
CA ASP A 14 3.10 5.86 -1.36
C ASP A 14 2.42 5.41 -2.67
N LEU A 15 2.69 6.10 -3.79
CA LEU A 15 2.22 5.74 -5.13
C LEU A 15 2.80 4.40 -5.59
N ALA A 16 4.11 4.20 -5.47
CA ALA A 16 4.77 2.96 -5.89
C ALA A 16 4.23 1.75 -5.11
N THR A 17 4.05 1.90 -3.79
CA THR A 17 3.47 0.85 -2.94
C THR A 17 2.03 0.54 -3.36
N GLY A 18 1.23 1.57 -3.67
CA GLY A 18 -0.15 1.40 -4.14
C GLY A 18 -0.24 0.70 -5.50
N LEU A 19 0.61 1.07 -6.46
CA LEU A 19 0.68 0.44 -7.78
C LEU A 19 1.10 -1.03 -7.68
N TRP A 20 2.11 -1.34 -6.84
CA TRP A 20 2.54 -2.71 -6.58
C TRP A 20 1.40 -3.56 -5.99
N ALA A 21 0.71 -3.07 -4.96
CA ALA A 21 -0.39 -3.80 -4.35
C ALA A 21 -1.56 -3.99 -5.33
N GLY A 22 -1.87 -2.96 -6.12
CA GLY A 22 -2.88 -3.03 -7.18
C GLY A 22 -2.54 -4.09 -8.24
N ALA A 23 -1.27 -4.20 -8.64
CA ALA A 23 -0.83 -5.23 -9.57
C ALA A 23 -1.03 -6.65 -9.01
N LEU A 24 -0.69 -6.89 -7.73
CA LEU A 24 -0.92 -8.18 -7.08
C LEU A 24 -2.41 -8.56 -7.01
N ILE A 25 -3.25 -7.59 -6.64
CA ILE A 25 -4.70 -7.81 -6.59
C ILE A 25 -5.23 -8.13 -8.00
N ASN A 26 -4.72 -7.46 -9.04
CA ASN A 26 -5.12 -7.74 -10.41
C ASN A 26 -4.68 -9.15 -10.85
N LEU A 27 -3.44 -9.56 -10.58
CA LEU A 27 -2.96 -10.92 -10.84
C LEU A 27 -3.83 -11.97 -10.15
N PHE A 28 -4.18 -11.73 -8.88
CA PHE A 28 -5.09 -12.60 -8.13
C PHE A 28 -6.48 -12.68 -8.76
N LEU A 29 -7.09 -11.56 -9.15
CA LEU A 29 -8.41 -11.62 -9.78
C LEU A 29 -8.38 -12.34 -11.14
N LEU A 30 -7.34 -12.12 -11.93
CA LEU A 30 -7.17 -12.81 -13.21
C LEU A 30 -7.03 -14.33 -13.03
N SER A 31 -6.35 -14.79 -11.98
CA SER A 31 -6.20 -16.23 -11.71
C SER A 31 -7.48 -16.91 -11.22
N THR A 32 -8.46 -16.17 -10.70
CA THR A 32 -9.72 -16.74 -10.16
C THR A 32 -10.70 -17.27 -11.21
N LYS A 33 -10.40 -17.17 -12.51
CA LYS A 33 -11.27 -17.59 -13.63
C LYS A 33 -12.69 -17.00 -13.57
N ARG A 34 -12.88 -15.88 -12.86
CA ARG A 34 -14.15 -15.16 -12.73
C ARG A 34 -14.55 -14.50 -14.05
N SER A 35 -15.85 -14.18 -14.17
CA SER A 35 -16.33 -13.41 -15.31
C SER A 35 -15.71 -12.00 -15.32
N ILE A 36 -15.51 -11.43 -16.50
CA ILE A 36 -14.99 -10.06 -16.66
C ILE A 36 -15.89 -9.04 -15.93
N ALA A 37 -17.21 -9.27 -15.91
CA ALA A 37 -18.16 -8.39 -15.25
C ALA A 37 -17.96 -8.39 -13.72
N ASP A 38 -17.76 -9.57 -13.12
CA ASP A 38 -17.52 -9.69 -11.68
C ASP A 38 -16.15 -9.11 -11.30
N THR A 39 -15.11 -9.35 -12.12
CA THR A 39 -13.79 -8.78 -11.94
C THR A 39 -13.84 -7.24 -11.95
N LYS A 40 -14.57 -6.63 -12.90
CA LYS A 40 -14.76 -5.17 -12.94
C LYS A 40 -15.45 -4.64 -11.69
N ARG A 41 -16.49 -5.30 -11.20
CA ARG A 41 -17.20 -4.91 -9.97
C ARG A 41 -16.29 -5.00 -8.74
N LEU A 42 -15.54 -6.09 -8.60
CA LEU A 42 -14.59 -6.26 -7.50
C LEU A 42 -13.48 -5.21 -7.55
N MET A 43 -12.93 -4.92 -8.73
CA MET A 43 -11.94 -3.83 -8.91
C MET A 43 -12.49 -2.47 -8.50
N PHE A 44 -13.72 -2.15 -8.89
CA PHE A 44 -14.36 -0.91 -8.46
C PHE A 44 -14.48 -0.85 -6.92
N LEU A 45 -14.92 -1.93 -6.27
CA LEU A 45 -15.02 -1.99 -4.81
C LEU A 45 -13.65 -1.85 -4.13
N VAL A 46 -12.60 -2.49 -4.67
CA VAL A 46 -11.22 -2.34 -4.18
C VAL A 46 -10.74 -0.90 -4.27
N ILE A 47 -11.04 -0.19 -5.36
CA ILE A 47 -10.68 1.22 -5.52
C ILE A 47 -11.39 2.09 -4.48
N ILE A 48 -12.71 1.92 -4.30
CA ILE A 48 -13.49 2.66 -3.30
C ILE A 48 -12.95 2.40 -1.89
N PHE A 49 -12.70 1.13 -1.55
CA PHE A 49 -12.14 0.75 -0.26
C PHE A 49 -10.75 1.36 -0.05
N SER A 50 -9.88 1.32 -1.06
CA SER A 50 -8.54 1.92 -1.02
C SER A 50 -8.62 3.44 -0.79
N LEU A 51 -9.55 4.13 -1.47
CA LEU A 51 -9.78 5.56 -1.28
C LEU A 51 -10.19 5.88 0.16
N VAL A 52 -11.10 5.09 0.74
CA VAL A 52 -11.53 5.25 2.14
C VAL A 52 -10.35 5.05 3.10
N LEU A 53 -9.54 4.01 2.89
CA LEU A 53 -8.35 3.77 3.71
C LEU A 53 -7.30 4.89 3.59
N VAL A 54 -7.05 5.39 2.39
CA VAL A 54 -6.14 6.54 2.17
C VAL A 54 -6.68 7.79 2.86
N ALA A 55 -7.98 8.04 2.81
CA ALA A 55 -8.59 9.17 3.51
C ALA A 55 -8.43 9.05 5.04
N ILE A 56 -8.74 7.88 5.61
CA ILE A 56 -8.58 7.61 7.05
C ILE A 56 -7.12 7.78 7.48
N THR A 57 -6.18 7.14 6.77
CA THR A 57 -4.75 7.23 7.08
C THR A 57 -4.21 8.65 6.91
N GLY A 58 -4.69 9.41 5.92
CA GLY A 58 -4.39 10.83 5.74
C GLY A 58 -4.84 11.68 6.93
N ILE A 59 -6.07 11.47 7.43
CA ILE A 59 -6.61 12.14 8.63
C ILE A 59 -5.76 11.82 9.87
N LEU A 60 -5.41 10.54 10.07
CA LEU A 60 -4.55 10.13 11.19
C LEU A 60 -3.16 10.78 11.10
N ARG A 61 -2.59 10.87 9.90
CA ARG A 61 -1.29 11.53 9.65
C ARG A 61 -1.34 13.01 10.00
N LEU A 62 -2.43 13.71 9.65
CA LEU A 62 -2.65 15.10 10.03
C LEU A 62 -2.74 15.29 11.55
N ARG A 63 -3.37 14.35 12.26
CA ARG A 63 -3.43 14.37 13.74
C ARG A 63 -2.06 14.12 14.36
N ASP A 64 -1.29 13.17 13.84
CA ASP A 64 0.06 12.87 14.33
C ASP A 64 1.05 14.03 14.10
N TYR A 65 0.92 14.78 13.00
CA TYR A 65 1.72 16.00 12.78
C TYR A 65 1.48 17.09 13.83
N ARG A 66 0.29 17.12 14.46
CA ARG A 66 -0.05 18.06 15.53
C ARG A 66 0.41 17.59 16.92
N GLY A 67 0.81 16.32 17.07
CA GLY A 67 1.21 15.73 18.34
C GLY A 67 2.72 15.67 18.57
N GLN A 68 3.20 16.27 19.66
CA GLN A 68 4.60 16.16 20.10
C GLN A 68 4.87 14.84 20.83
N LYS A 69 4.90 13.71 20.11
CA LYS A 69 5.42 12.44 20.67
C LYS A 69 6.95 12.42 20.67
N SER A 70 7.56 11.77 21.67
CA SER A 70 9.02 11.69 21.85
C SER A 70 9.73 11.10 20.62
N LEU A 71 10.92 11.62 20.31
CA LEU A 71 11.69 11.25 19.12
C LEU A 71 12.04 9.74 19.09
N ALA A 72 12.37 9.16 20.25
CA ALA A 72 12.75 7.75 20.37
C ALA A 72 11.60 6.79 20.04
N PHE A 73 10.36 7.14 20.43
CA PHE A 73 9.18 6.34 20.07
C PHE A 73 8.91 6.37 18.56
N LYS A 74 9.08 7.54 17.93
CA LYS A 74 8.94 7.70 16.47
C LYS A 74 9.93 6.83 15.70
N THR A 75 11.19 6.76 16.14
CA THR A 75 12.22 5.95 15.46
C THR A 75 11.95 4.46 15.54
N LYS A 76 11.55 3.93 16.70
CA LYS A 76 11.20 2.50 16.85
C LYS A 76 9.99 2.11 15.98
N LEU A 77 8.95 2.94 15.98
CA LEU A 77 7.78 2.74 15.15
C LEU A 77 8.11 2.82 13.65
N LEU A 78 9.04 3.70 13.28
CA LEU A 78 9.55 3.83 11.91
C LEU A 78 10.30 2.57 11.46
N TRP A 79 11.07 1.92 12.33
CA TRP A 79 11.73 0.67 11.97
C TRP A 79 10.74 -0.49 11.84
N LEU A 80 9.82 -0.61 12.80
CA LEU A 80 8.80 -1.66 12.77
C LEU A 80 7.96 -1.61 11.50
N LYS A 81 7.52 -0.41 11.07
CA LYS A 81 6.72 -0.28 9.85
C LYS A 81 7.52 -0.69 8.59
N HIS A 82 8.83 -0.41 8.52
CA HIS A 82 9.64 -0.79 7.36
C HIS A 82 9.92 -2.30 7.34
N LEU A 83 10.15 -2.92 8.50
CA LEU A 83 10.28 -4.38 8.59
C LEU A 83 9.00 -5.09 8.15
N LEU A 84 7.84 -4.63 8.63
CA LEU A 84 6.53 -5.14 8.20
C LEU A 84 6.31 -4.92 6.70
N LEU A 85 6.63 -3.73 6.19
CA LEU A 85 6.49 -3.41 4.77
C LEU A 85 7.40 -4.30 3.92
N ALA A 86 8.66 -4.50 4.30
CA ALA A 86 9.60 -5.35 3.59
C ALA A 86 9.11 -6.81 3.57
N PHE A 87 8.63 -7.31 4.71
CA PHE A 87 8.05 -8.66 4.79
C PHE A 87 6.84 -8.83 3.87
N VAL A 88 5.86 -7.92 3.94
CA VAL A 88 4.67 -7.94 3.10
C VAL A 88 5.03 -7.79 1.63
N PHE A 89 6.00 -6.95 1.30
CA PHE A 89 6.47 -6.73 -0.06
C PHE A 89 7.11 -8.00 -0.64
N LEU A 90 8.01 -8.65 0.10
CA LEU A 90 8.65 -9.89 -0.33
C LEU A 90 7.64 -11.04 -0.46
N ALA A 91 6.79 -11.23 0.55
CA ALA A 91 5.76 -12.27 0.53
C ALA A 91 4.75 -12.05 -0.59
N GLY A 92 4.27 -10.82 -0.78
CA GLY A 92 3.34 -10.47 -1.86
C GLY A 92 3.97 -10.62 -3.24
N SER A 93 5.23 -10.25 -3.41
CA SER A 93 5.94 -10.41 -4.69
C SER A 93 6.18 -11.89 -5.02
N LEU A 94 6.55 -12.71 -4.02
CA LEU A 94 6.66 -14.15 -4.19
C LEU A 94 5.30 -14.78 -4.55
N TRP A 95 4.24 -14.37 -3.87
CA TRP A 95 2.88 -14.83 -4.17
C TRP A 95 2.43 -14.43 -5.58
N GLY A 96 2.69 -13.19 -5.99
CA GLY A 96 2.43 -12.72 -7.36
C GLY A 96 3.21 -13.49 -8.41
N TYR A 97 4.48 -13.83 -8.13
CA TYR A 97 5.30 -14.68 -9.00
C TYR A 97 4.70 -16.08 -9.15
N VAL A 98 4.31 -16.72 -8.04
CA VAL A 98 3.66 -18.04 -8.07
C VAL A 98 2.34 -18.00 -8.84
N ILE A 99 1.54 -16.94 -8.70
CA ILE A 99 0.30 -16.80 -9.48
C ILE A 99 0.59 -16.62 -10.98
N ALA A 100 1.61 -15.83 -11.33
CA ALA A 100 1.89 -15.49 -12.72
C ALA A 100 2.61 -16.60 -13.50
N PHE A 101 3.42 -17.42 -12.82
CA PHE A 101 4.32 -18.40 -13.45
C PHE A 101 4.20 -19.82 -12.87
N GLY A 102 3.30 -20.05 -11.91
CA GLY A 102 3.09 -21.36 -11.27
C GLY A 102 2.13 -22.29 -12.02
N GLU A 103 1.82 -21.98 -13.28
CA GLU A 103 1.13 -22.87 -14.23
C GLU A 103 2.13 -23.67 -15.06
#